data_AF-A0A9P8FZ84-F1
#
_entry.id   AF-A0A9P8FZ84-F1
#
_cell.length_a   1.000
_cell.length_b   1.000
_cell.length_c   1.000
_cell.angle_alpha   90.00
_cell.angle_beta   90.00
_cell.angle_gamma   90.00
#
_symmetry.space_group_name_H-M   'P 1'
#
loop_
_entity.id
_entity.type
_entity.pdbx_description
1 polymer ?
#
loop_
_entity_poly.entity_id
_entity_poly.type
_entity_poly.pdbx_seq_one_letter_code
_entity_poly.pdbx_strand_id
1 'polypeptide(L)'
;MAEHTPRKHDPSTHFDATQDLDHAALNAQRNVIRQVNDLKAKNISNHEQLLRRRLNTNNHLFKCDHYNLQVTQYRLVFSGGSPLICTRPDGSINHFNSAKISLAIKLLEFDQKRADSLSAFYTAQKEYFKLIGEMKEIEVEIQQLLSSLNKDGQEEDDEMQESRKRFTMLEETRVQMMESWLEWLEELS
;
A
#
# COMPACT_ATOMS: atom_id res chain seq x y z
N MET A 1 -87.78 -3.05 33.87
CA MET A 1 -86.61 -3.24 34.76
C MET A 1 -85.90 -4.49 34.27
N ALA A 2 -85.08 -4.38 33.22
CA ALA A 2 -83.67 -3.96 33.24
C ALA A 2 -82.80 -4.96 34.01
N GLU A 3 -82.10 -5.82 33.28
CA GLU A 3 -80.67 -6.12 33.50
C GLU A 3 -80.11 -6.87 32.27
N HIS A 4 -79.49 -6.08 31.38
CA HIS A 4 -78.66 -6.55 30.29
C HIS A 4 -77.23 -6.68 30.81
N THR A 5 -76.68 -7.88 30.82
CA THR A 5 -75.27 -8.13 31.12
C THR A 5 -74.43 -7.87 29.86
N PRO A 6 -73.44 -6.96 29.86
CA PRO A 6 -72.55 -6.81 28.72
C PRO A 6 -71.43 -7.85 28.77
N ARG A 7 -71.24 -8.58 27.67
CA ARG A 7 -70.01 -9.35 27.41
C ARG A 7 -68.83 -8.38 27.40
N LYS A 8 -67.86 -8.61 28.29
CA LYS A 8 -66.54 -7.97 28.23
C LYS A 8 -65.87 -8.38 26.92
N HIS A 9 -65.58 -7.41 26.07
CA HIS A 9 -64.60 -7.56 25.01
C HIS A 9 -63.21 -7.68 25.64
N ASP A 10 -62.50 -8.76 25.35
CA ASP A 10 -61.05 -8.83 25.51
C ASP A 10 -60.39 -7.93 24.47
N PRO A 11 -59.56 -6.94 24.86
CA PRO A 11 -58.64 -6.30 23.95
C PRO A 11 -57.30 -7.05 24.08
N SER A 12 -57.21 -8.21 23.45
CA SER A 12 -55.92 -8.87 23.28
C SER A 12 -55.45 -8.68 21.84
N THR A 13 -54.16 -8.40 21.70
CA THR A 13 -53.38 -8.29 20.45
C THR A 13 -53.62 -7.06 19.58
N HIS A 14 -53.23 -5.89 20.08
CA HIS A 14 -52.69 -4.85 19.21
C HIS A 14 -51.48 -4.23 19.91
N PHE A 15 -50.35 -4.19 19.21
CA PHE A 15 -49.04 -3.60 19.58
C PHE A 15 -48.05 -4.52 20.31
N ASP A 16 -47.19 -5.17 19.52
CA ASP A 16 -45.85 -5.61 19.94
C ASP A 16 -44.87 -5.63 18.74
N ALA A 17 -45.40 -5.77 17.52
CA ALA A 17 -44.61 -5.75 16.28
C ALA A 17 -43.81 -4.44 16.05
N THR A 18 -44.28 -3.29 16.53
CA THR A 18 -43.57 -2.01 16.36
C THR A 18 -42.36 -1.87 17.28
N GLN A 19 -42.42 -2.40 18.51
CA GLN A 19 -41.28 -2.40 19.43
C GLN A 19 -40.17 -3.36 18.98
N ASP A 20 -40.56 -4.52 18.43
CA ASP A 20 -39.59 -5.49 17.89
C ASP A 20 -38.88 -4.97 16.63
N LEU A 21 -39.58 -4.22 15.77
CA LEU A 21 -38.99 -3.60 14.58
C LEU A 21 -38.00 -2.48 14.94
N ASP A 22 -38.32 -1.64 15.92
CA ASP A 22 -37.43 -0.57 16.38
C ASP A 22 -36.17 -1.13 17.06
N HIS A 23 -36.30 -2.20 17.85
CA HIS A 23 -35.15 -2.89 18.45
C HIS A 23 -34.27 -3.60 17.41
N ALA A 24 -34.87 -4.24 16.39
CA ALA A 24 -34.13 -4.87 15.31
C ALA A 24 -33.37 -3.84 14.46
N ALA A 25 -33.99 -2.70 14.15
CA ALA A 25 -33.36 -1.60 13.41
C ALA A 25 -32.18 -0.99 14.18
N LEU A 26 -32.34 -0.74 15.48
CA LEU A 26 -31.27 -0.23 16.33
C LEU A 26 -30.08 -1.20 16.46
N ASN A 27 -30.35 -2.50 16.51
CA ASN A 27 -29.30 -3.52 16.54
C ASN A 27 -28.57 -3.63 15.20
N ALA A 28 -29.28 -3.52 14.08
CA ALA A 28 -28.68 -3.48 12.75
C ALA A 28 -27.76 -2.26 12.60
N GLN A 29 -28.21 -1.07 13.02
CA GLN A 29 -27.40 0.15 12.97
C GLN A 29 -26.13 0.04 13.83
N ARG A 30 -26.23 -0.46 15.06
CA ARG A 30 -25.05 -0.69 15.92
C ARG A 30 -24.05 -1.66 15.31
N ASN A 31 -24.51 -2.72 14.63
CA ASN A 31 -23.65 -3.67 13.96
C ASN A 31 -22.88 -3.03 12.79
N VAL A 32 -23.54 -2.20 11.98
CA VAL A 32 -22.91 -1.46 10.89
C VAL A 32 -21.86 -0.49 11.43
N ILE A 33 -22.19 0.29 12.46
CA ILE A 33 -21.23 1.23 13.09
C ILE A 33 -19.99 0.48 13.61
N ARG A 34 -20.16 -0.69 14.23
CA ARG A 34 -19.03 -1.52 14.66
C ARG A 34 -18.16 -1.95 13.48
N GLN A 35 -18.77 -2.45 12.40
CA GLN A 35 -18.03 -2.86 11.20
C GLN A 35 -17.25 -1.71 10.56
N VAL A 36 -17.87 -0.51 10.47
CA VAL A 36 -17.20 0.69 9.98
C VAL A 36 -15.98 1.03 10.85
N ASN A 37 -16.12 0.98 12.19
CA ASN A 37 -15.01 1.24 13.09
C ASN A 37 -13.88 0.21 12.96
N ASP A 38 -14.20 -1.08 12.79
CA ASP A 38 -13.22 -2.14 12.57
C ASP A 38 -12.45 -1.92 11.25
N LEU A 39 -13.15 -1.55 10.18
CA LEU A 39 -12.57 -1.22 8.88
C LEU A 39 -11.67 0.03 8.96
N LYS A 40 -12.08 1.06 9.68
CA LYS A 40 -11.25 2.26 9.93
C LYS A 40 -9.97 1.90 10.69
N ALA A 41 -10.07 1.09 11.74
CA ALA A 41 -8.90 0.62 12.48
C ALA A 41 -7.94 -0.17 11.59
N LYS A 42 -8.48 -1.03 10.71
CA LYS A 42 -7.68 -1.75 9.71
C LYS A 42 -6.98 -0.78 8.75
N ASN A 43 -7.65 0.26 8.26
CA ASN A 43 -7.03 1.26 7.38
C ASN A 43 -5.96 2.09 8.08
N ILE A 44 -6.11 2.40 9.37
CA ILE A 44 -5.06 3.05 10.16
C ILE A 44 -3.82 2.15 10.24
N SER A 45 -4.00 0.86 10.56
CA SER A 45 -2.89 -0.10 10.58
C SER A 45 -2.22 -0.25 9.21
N ASN A 46 -3.01 -0.31 8.14
CA ASN A 46 -2.50 -0.37 6.77
C ASN A 46 -1.71 0.89 6.41
N HIS A 47 -2.12 2.06 6.87
CA HIS A 47 -1.38 3.31 6.64
C HIS A 47 0.02 3.26 7.26
N GLU A 48 0.15 2.73 8.48
CA GLU A 48 1.48 2.54 9.10
C GLU A 48 2.35 1.57 8.28
N GLN A 49 1.76 0.47 7.80
CA GLN A 49 2.45 -0.48 6.93
C GLN A 49 2.84 0.16 5.59
N LEU A 50 2.01 1.04 5.04
CA LEU A 50 2.27 1.76 3.80
C LEU A 50 3.51 2.65 3.95
N LEU A 51 3.64 3.36 5.06
CA LEU A 51 4.83 4.17 5.37
C LEU A 51 6.10 3.31 5.48
N ARG A 52 6.01 2.15 6.15
CA ARG A 52 7.14 1.21 6.24
C ARG A 52 7.54 0.66 4.87
N ARG A 53 6.56 0.29 4.04
CA ARG A 53 6.81 -0.19 2.66
C ARG A 53 7.44 0.92 1.82
N ARG A 54 6.94 2.16 1.89
CA ARG A 54 7.56 3.32 1.20
C ARG A 54 9.04 3.46 1.55
N LEU A 55 9.36 3.43 2.84
CA LEU A 55 10.75 3.54 3.30
C LEU A 55 11.60 2.39 2.75
N ASN A 56 11.10 1.16 2.81
CA ASN A 56 11.82 -0.01 2.30
C ASN A 56 12.06 0.09 0.78
N THR A 57 11.03 0.48 0.01
CA THR A 57 11.14 0.69 -1.43
C THR A 57 12.18 1.76 -1.76
N ASN A 58 12.16 2.89 -1.05
CA ASN A 58 13.14 3.97 -1.24
C ASN A 58 14.57 3.53 -0.88
N ASN A 59 14.75 2.67 0.12
CA ASN A 59 16.06 2.13 0.45
C ASN A 59 16.64 1.26 -0.67
N HIS A 60 15.81 0.53 -1.40
CA HIS A 60 16.25 -0.25 -2.56
C HIS A 60 16.68 0.65 -3.72
N LEU A 61 15.95 1.74 -3.96
CA LEU A 61 16.37 2.79 -4.90
C LEU A 61 17.72 3.35 -4.47
N PHE A 62 17.84 3.91 -3.27
CA PHE A 62 19.11 4.47 -2.78
C PHE A 62 20.32 3.53 -2.97
N LYS A 63 20.15 2.23 -2.67
CA LYS A 63 21.18 1.21 -2.93
C LYS A 63 21.51 1.08 -4.42
N CYS A 64 20.50 1.07 -5.28
CA CYS A 64 20.68 1.02 -6.73
C CYS A 64 21.53 2.19 -7.26
N ASP A 65 21.25 3.42 -6.84
CA ASP A 65 22.05 4.60 -7.24
C ASP A 65 23.46 4.53 -6.67
N HIS A 66 23.61 4.17 -5.40
CA HIS A 66 24.93 3.96 -4.82
C HIS A 66 25.77 2.97 -5.65
N TYR A 67 25.18 1.84 -6.06
CA TYR A 67 25.89 0.87 -6.91
C TYR A 67 26.10 1.39 -8.33
N ASN A 68 25.17 2.16 -8.89
CA ASN A 68 25.33 2.81 -10.20
C ASN A 68 26.55 3.77 -10.21
N LEU A 69 26.72 4.55 -9.13
CA LEU A 69 27.88 5.41 -8.96
C LEU A 69 29.17 4.61 -8.86
N GLN A 70 29.19 3.52 -8.09
CA GLN A 70 30.36 2.62 -8.01
C GLN A 70 30.71 2.06 -9.39
N VAL A 71 29.73 1.49 -10.10
CA VAL A 71 29.91 0.97 -11.46
C VAL A 71 30.52 2.03 -12.37
N THR A 72 29.97 3.26 -12.35
CA THR A 72 30.45 4.37 -13.18
C THR A 72 31.90 4.74 -12.86
N GLN A 73 32.26 4.85 -11.58
CA GLN A 73 33.62 5.13 -11.14
C GLN A 73 34.60 4.03 -11.58
N TYR A 74 34.25 2.75 -11.37
CA TYR A 74 35.09 1.63 -11.79
C TYR A 74 35.20 1.52 -13.32
N ARG A 75 34.14 1.83 -14.07
CA ARG A 75 34.18 1.89 -15.55
C ARG A 75 35.14 2.96 -16.03
N LEU A 76 35.14 4.15 -15.43
CA LEU A 76 36.08 5.22 -15.79
C LEU A 76 37.53 4.81 -15.53
N VAL A 77 37.83 4.24 -14.36
CA VAL A 77 39.18 3.74 -14.03
C VAL A 77 39.60 2.61 -14.95
N PHE A 78 38.68 1.70 -15.29
CA PHE A 78 38.95 0.58 -16.20
C PHE A 78 39.21 1.05 -17.64
N SER A 79 38.51 2.10 -18.10
CA SER A 79 38.59 2.64 -19.47
C SER A 79 39.74 3.63 -19.66
N GLY A 80 40.22 4.24 -18.58
CA GLY A 80 41.29 5.23 -18.57
C GLY A 80 42.69 4.66 -18.84
N GLY A 81 42.96 4.27 -20.08
CA GLY A 81 44.29 4.39 -20.69
C GLY A 81 45.32 3.26 -20.55
N SER A 82 45.05 2.03 -21.07
CA SER A 82 46.02 1.08 -21.71
C SER A 82 45.53 -0.38 -21.64
N PRO A 83 46.30 -1.39 -22.09
CA PRO A 83 46.02 -2.32 -23.21
C PRO A 83 45.10 -3.52 -22.86
N LEU A 84 44.85 -4.41 -23.83
CA LEU A 84 44.25 -5.74 -23.62
C LEU A 84 44.90 -6.46 -22.42
N ILE A 85 44.10 -7.25 -21.68
CA ILE A 85 44.63 -8.20 -20.70
C ILE A 85 45.38 -9.28 -21.50
N CYS A 86 46.70 -9.28 -21.43
CA CYS A 86 47.55 -10.25 -22.11
C CYS A 86 48.15 -11.25 -21.10
N THR A 87 48.02 -12.54 -21.39
CA THR A 87 48.82 -13.58 -20.75
C THR A 87 50.20 -13.63 -21.40
N ARG A 88 51.24 -13.87 -20.61
CA ARG A 88 52.58 -14.18 -21.15
C ARG A 88 52.55 -15.55 -21.86
N PRO A 89 53.53 -15.87 -22.72
CA PRO A 89 53.60 -17.17 -23.41
C PRO A 89 53.64 -18.38 -22.46
N ASP A 90 54.11 -18.19 -21.22
CA ASP A 90 54.13 -19.20 -20.16
C ASP A 90 52.81 -19.29 -19.38
N GLY A 91 51.78 -18.54 -19.78
CA GLY A 91 50.49 -18.46 -19.12
C GLY A 91 50.43 -17.51 -17.92
N SER A 92 51.54 -16.89 -17.50
CA SER A 92 51.55 -16.01 -16.33
C SER A 92 50.92 -14.64 -16.60
N ILE A 93 50.33 -14.06 -15.55
CA ILE A 93 49.71 -12.72 -15.57
C ILE A 93 50.63 -11.76 -14.81
N ASN A 94 50.97 -10.62 -15.43
CA ASN A 94 51.78 -9.61 -14.77
C ASN A 94 50.95 -8.81 -13.72
N HIS A 95 51.63 -8.09 -12.84
CA HIS A 95 50.98 -7.33 -11.77
C HIS A 95 49.93 -6.32 -12.28
N PHE A 96 50.19 -5.67 -13.41
CA PHE A 96 49.28 -4.71 -14.03
C PHE A 96 47.98 -5.36 -14.52
N ASN A 97 48.08 -6.51 -15.20
CA ASN A 97 46.93 -7.28 -15.66
C ASN A 97 46.16 -7.91 -14.49
N SER A 98 46.85 -8.31 -13.41
CA SER A 98 46.20 -8.77 -12.18
C SER A 98 45.35 -7.67 -11.54
N ALA A 99 45.87 -6.43 -11.44
CA ALA A 99 45.11 -5.30 -10.91
C ALA A 99 43.85 -5.00 -11.74
N LYS A 100 43.94 -5.12 -13.07
CA LYS A 100 42.80 -4.96 -13.98
C LYS A 100 41.74 -6.03 -13.81
N ILE A 101 42.14 -7.29 -13.68
CA ILE A 101 41.20 -8.39 -13.41
C ILE A 101 40.46 -8.12 -12.11
N SER A 102 41.13 -7.67 -11.05
CA SER A 102 40.49 -7.29 -9.79
C SER A 102 39.49 -6.13 -9.96
N LEU A 103 39.78 -5.14 -10.79
CA LEU A 103 38.84 -4.05 -11.11
C LEU A 103 37.63 -4.56 -11.89
N ALA A 104 37.83 -5.43 -12.87
CA ALA A 104 36.75 -6.04 -13.64
C ALA A 104 35.82 -6.89 -12.74
N ILE A 105 36.39 -7.65 -11.81
CA ILE A 105 35.63 -8.42 -10.82
C ILE A 105 34.77 -7.48 -9.96
N LYS A 106 35.35 -6.41 -9.40
CA LYS A 106 34.60 -5.42 -8.62
C LYS A 106 33.47 -4.78 -9.42
N LEU A 107 33.72 -4.44 -10.68
CA LEU A 107 32.72 -3.87 -11.56
C LEU A 107 31.54 -4.83 -11.76
N LEU A 108 31.80 -6.11 -12.01
CA LEU A 108 30.78 -7.14 -12.10
C LEU A 108 30.00 -7.32 -10.79
N GLU A 109 30.70 -7.27 -9.64
CA GLU A 109 30.03 -7.34 -8.33
C GLU A 109 29.07 -6.17 -8.10
N PHE A 110 29.45 -4.95 -8.47
CA PHE A 110 28.57 -3.79 -8.32
C PHE A 110 27.44 -3.79 -9.34
N ASP A 111 27.68 -4.22 -10.57
CA ASP A 111 26.64 -4.41 -11.59
C ASP A 111 25.59 -5.42 -11.11
N GLN A 112 26.01 -6.55 -10.52
CA GLN A 112 25.10 -7.53 -9.93
C GLN A 112 24.30 -6.93 -8.77
N LYS A 113 24.96 -6.24 -7.83
CA LYS A 113 24.28 -5.60 -6.69
C LYS A 113 23.28 -4.53 -7.12
N ARG A 114 23.57 -3.79 -8.18
CA ARG A 114 22.64 -2.83 -8.82
C ARG A 114 21.41 -3.57 -9.35
N ALA A 115 21.61 -4.63 -10.11
CA ALA A 115 20.51 -5.45 -10.66
C ALA A 115 19.63 -6.08 -9.56
N ASP A 116 20.25 -6.60 -8.50
CA ASP A 116 19.54 -7.17 -7.36
C ASP A 116 18.71 -6.10 -6.63
N SER A 117 19.29 -4.91 -6.44
CA SER A 117 18.60 -3.79 -5.78
C SER A 117 17.42 -3.28 -6.61
N LEU A 118 17.56 -3.20 -7.94
CA LEU A 118 16.47 -2.83 -8.83
C LEU A 118 15.34 -3.86 -8.83
N SER A 119 15.68 -5.16 -8.78
CA SER A 119 14.71 -6.26 -8.69
C SER A 119 13.95 -6.24 -7.35
N ALA A 120 14.66 -5.97 -6.26
CA ALA A 120 14.06 -5.81 -4.94
C ALA A 120 13.16 -4.57 -4.86
N PHE A 121 13.58 -3.45 -5.45
CA PHE A 121 12.76 -2.24 -5.60
C PHE A 121 11.45 -2.56 -6.32
N TYR A 122 11.50 -3.22 -7.48
CA TYR A 122 10.31 -3.55 -8.25
C TYR A 122 9.30 -4.40 -7.45
N THR A 123 9.81 -5.36 -6.69
CA THR A 123 8.98 -6.21 -5.82
C THR A 123 8.32 -5.39 -4.72
N ALA A 124 9.11 -4.55 -4.02
CA ALA A 124 8.61 -3.70 -2.94
C ALA A 124 7.62 -2.62 -3.44
N GLN A 125 7.83 -2.08 -4.64
CA GLN A 125 6.92 -1.15 -5.31
C GLN A 125 5.55 -1.79 -5.58
N LYS A 126 5.53 -3.01 -6.13
CA LYS A 126 4.29 -3.75 -6.38
C LYS A 126 3.49 -3.97 -5.10
N GLU A 127 4.20 -4.38 -4.06
CA GLU A 127 3.65 -4.58 -2.73
C GLU A 127 3.07 -3.30 -2.11
N TYR A 128 3.74 -2.17 -2.30
CA TYR A 128 3.26 -0.85 -1.87
C TYR A 128 1.93 -0.49 -2.57
N PHE A 129 1.87 -0.60 -3.89
CA PHE A 129 0.66 -0.27 -4.64
C PHE A 129 -0.50 -1.25 -4.38
N LYS A 130 -0.19 -2.53 -4.15
CA LYS A 130 -1.19 -3.50 -3.73
C LYS A 130 -1.88 -3.08 -2.42
N LEU A 131 -1.09 -2.64 -1.43
CA LEU A 131 -1.63 -2.18 -0.15
C LEU A 131 -2.51 -0.93 -0.30
N ILE A 132 -2.16 0.00 -1.19
CA ILE A 132 -3.06 1.13 -1.52
C ILE A 132 -4.38 0.62 -2.09
N GLY A 133 -4.35 -0.37 -3.00
CA GLY A 133 -5.55 -1.01 -3.53
C GLY A 133 -6.45 -1.58 -2.43
N GLU A 134 -5.86 -2.36 -1.51
CA GLU A 134 -6.57 -2.93 -0.36
C GLU A 134 -7.18 -1.85 0.55
N MET A 135 -6.46 -0.74 0.78
CA MET A 135 -6.98 0.38 1.57
C MET A 135 -8.16 1.09 0.89
N LYS A 136 -8.12 1.22 -0.45
CA LYS A 136 -9.21 1.79 -1.23
C LYS A 136 -10.46 0.90 -1.21
N GLU A 137 -10.28 -0.41 -1.30
CA GLU A 137 -11.38 -1.38 -1.16
C GLU A 137 -12.07 -1.26 0.20
N ILE A 138 -11.28 -1.08 1.29
CA ILE A 138 -11.82 -0.83 2.63
C ILE A 138 -12.67 0.45 2.68
N GLU A 139 -12.21 1.55 2.06
CA GLU A 139 -13.02 2.79 2.02
C GLU A 139 -14.31 2.60 1.21
N VAL A 140 -14.28 1.82 0.13
CA VAL A 140 -15.50 1.48 -0.63
C VAL A 140 -16.46 0.64 0.23
N GLU A 141 -15.95 -0.32 0.99
CA GLU A 141 -16.76 -1.13 1.91
C GLU A 141 -17.41 -0.28 3.01
N ILE A 142 -16.69 0.68 3.58
CA ILE A 142 -17.23 1.67 4.52
C ILE A 142 -18.39 2.45 3.87
N GLN A 143 -18.21 2.93 2.64
CA GLN A 143 -19.27 3.67 1.93
C GLN A 143 -20.50 2.81 1.64
N GLN A 144 -20.31 1.52 1.31
CA GLN A 144 -21.43 0.59 1.11
C GLN A 144 -22.20 0.34 2.40
N LEU A 145 -21.48 0.14 3.52
CA LEU A 145 -22.07 -0.05 4.84
C LEU A 145 -22.87 1.17 5.29
N LEU A 146 -22.31 2.38 5.15
CA LEU A 146 -23.02 3.62 5.48
C LEU A 146 -24.23 3.85 4.58
N SER A 147 -24.15 3.50 3.30
CA SER A 147 -25.29 3.61 2.37
C SER A 147 -26.45 2.66 2.71
N SER A 148 -26.20 1.62 3.52
CA SER A 148 -27.22 0.67 3.98
C SER A 148 -28.02 1.16 5.19
N LEU A 149 -27.58 2.25 5.82
CA LEU A 149 -28.29 2.92 6.92
C LEU A 149 -29.32 3.91 6.35
N ASN A 150 -30.42 4.12 7.10
CA ASN A 150 -31.41 5.13 6.73
C ASN A 150 -30.80 6.53 6.89
N LYS A 151 -30.90 7.36 5.85
CA LYS A 151 -30.23 8.67 5.67
C LYS A 151 -30.62 9.79 6.64
N ASP A 152 -31.14 9.48 7.83
CA ASP A 152 -31.67 10.47 8.74
C ASP A 152 -30.62 11.02 9.74
N GLY A 153 -29.35 10.59 9.63
CA GLY A 153 -28.26 10.95 10.55
C GLY A 153 -27.16 11.80 9.91
N GLN A 154 -26.93 13.00 10.44
CA GLN A 154 -25.85 13.89 10.00
C GLN A 154 -24.44 13.29 10.19
N GLU A 155 -24.25 12.45 11.22
CA GLU A 155 -22.98 11.75 11.46
C GLU A 155 -22.64 10.73 10.35
N GLU A 156 -23.65 10.12 9.72
CA GLU A 156 -23.46 9.16 8.63
C GLU A 156 -23.04 9.86 7.34
N ASP A 157 -23.64 11.02 7.05
CA ASP A 157 -23.26 11.89 5.94
C ASP A 157 -21.83 12.43 6.09
N ASP A 158 -21.44 12.83 7.31
CA ASP A 158 -20.08 13.28 7.60
C ASP A 158 -19.06 12.14 7.41
N GLU A 159 -19.32 10.94 7.93
CA GLU A 159 -18.40 9.81 7.75
C GLU A 159 -18.32 9.36 6.28
N MET A 160 -19.43 9.41 5.54
CA MET A 160 -19.43 9.14 4.09
C MET A 160 -18.51 10.11 3.35
N GLN A 161 -18.58 11.41 3.66
CA GLN A 161 -17.70 12.40 3.06
C GLN A 161 -16.24 12.17 3.45
N GLU A 162 -15.96 11.87 4.71
CA GLU A 162 -14.60 11.58 5.18
C GLU A 162 -14.02 10.33 4.50
N SER A 163 -14.81 9.27 4.33
CA SER A 163 -14.38 8.08 3.59
C SER A 163 -14.03 8.39 2.13
N ARG A 164 -14.84 9.23 1.46
CA ARG A 164 -14.54 9.68 0.09
C ARG A 164 -13.24 10.49 0.02
N LYS A 165 -12.99 11.36 1.00
CA LYS A 165 -11.72 12.12 1.09
C LYS A 165 -10.54 11.17 1.24
N ARG A 166 -10.63 10.20 2.17
CA ARG A 166 -9.56 9.20 2.38
C ARG A 166 -9.29 8.39 1.10
N PHE A 167 -10.34 7.96 0.40
CA PHE A 167 -10.20 7.28 -0.89
C PHE A 167 -9.46 8.12 -1.94
N THR A 168 -9.82 9.39 -2.07
CA THR A 168 -9.16 10.32 -3.02
C THR A 168 -7.69 10.54 -2.64
N MET A 169 -7.39 10.75 -1.35
CA MET A 169 -6.01 10.91 -0.87
C MET A 169 -5.14 9.67 -1.14
N LEU A 170 -5.72 8.46 -1.08
CA LEU A 170 -5.01 7.23 -1.44
C LEU A 170 -4.64 7.20 -2.93
N GLU A 171 -5.51 7.71 -3.79
CA GLU A 171 -5.23 7.81 -5.23
C GLU A 171 -4.17 8.88 -5.53
N GLU A 172 -4.26 10.04 -4.90
CA GLU A 172 -3.23 11.09 -5.01
C GLU A 172 -1.87 10.58 -4.54
N THR A 173 -1.84 9.87 -3.40
CA THR A 173 -0.61 9.24 -2.87
C THR A 173 -0.05 8.22 -3.86
N ARG A 174 -0.91 7.42 -4.50
CA ARG A 174 -0.51 6.43 -5.51
C ARG A 174 0.16 7.10 -6.70
N VAL A 175 -0.46 8.15 -7.24
CA VAL A 175 0.03 8.89 -8.41
C VAL A 175 1.34 9.59 -8.08
N GLN A 176 1.39 10.35 -6.99
CA GLN A 176 2.58 11.08 -6.56
C GLN A 176 3.78 10.13 -6.38
N MET A 177 3.58 9.00 -5.70
CA MET A 177 4.68 8.05 -5.50
C MET A 177 5.13 7.36 -6.78
N MET A 178 4.19 7.07 -7.69
CA MET A 178 4.53 6.54 -9.00
C MET A 178 5.37 7.52 -9.80
N GLU A 179 4.98 8.79 -9.85
CA GLU A 179 5.72 9.86 -10.53
C GLU A 179 7.11 10.05 -9.94
N SER A 180 7.23 10.17 -8.61
CA SER A 180 8.53 10.31 -7.94
C SER A 180 9.46 9.13 -8.21
N TRP A 181 8.93 7.90 -8.25
CA TRP A 181 9.75 6.74 -8.56
C TRP A 181 10.12 6.63 -10.03
N LEU A 182 9.28 7.10 -10.95
CA LEU A 182 9.61 7.16 -12.38
C LEU A 182 10.71 8.18 -12.65
N GLU A 183 10.61 9.38 -12.09
CA GLU A 183 11.65 10.42 -12.19
C GLU A 183 13.00 9.88 -11.70
N TRP A 184 12.99 9.17 -10.57
CA TRP A 184 14.20 8.59 -10.01
C TRP A 184 14.79 7.45 -10.87
N LEU A 185 13.94 6.67 -11.55
CA LEU A 185 14.40 5.65 -12.49
C LEU A 185 14.99 6.25 -13.78
N GLU A 186 14.48 7.41 -14.23
CA GLU A 186 15.06 8.14 -15.35
C GLU A 186 16.47 8.64 -15.03
N GLU A 187 16.72 9.11 -13.80
CA GLU A 187 18.07 9.48 -13.33
C GLU A 187 19.06 8.31 -13.31
N LEU A 188 18.57 7.07 -13.21
CA LEU A 188 19.40 5.86 -13.23
C LEU A 188 19.72 5.33 -14.64
N SER A 189 19.05 5.86 -15.67
CA SER A 189 19.19 5.41 -17.07
C SER A 189 20.34 6.08 -17.81
#